data_AF-A0A1S6KZG7-F1
#
_entry.id   AF-A0A1S6KZG7-F1
#
_cell.length_a   1.000
_cell.length_b   1.000
_cell.length_c   1.000
_cell.angle_alpha   90.00
_cell.angle_beta   90.00
_cell.angle_gamma   90.00
#
_symmetry.space_group_name_H-M   'P 1'
#
loop_
_entity.id
_entity.type
_entity.pdbx_description
1 polymer ?
#
loop_
_entity_poly.entity_id
_entity_poly.type
_entity_poly.pdbx_seq_one_letter_code
_entity_poly.pdbx_strand_id
1 'polypeptide(L)'
;SQEHPRVVELTLAPGPPREYLSLSDLRKHETIYRFEREWNVDVALQRDLVWRRHPRLVVFDMDRTLITQEVIELLADSVTSPPNLRARVARITERAMQGELEFDASFRERLALLKGVRASFFEELRSTLTVTKGAADLIRALRRLGVKTAVVSGGFQPLTQWLADHLGINYA
;
A
#
# COMPACT_ATOMS: atom_id res chain seq x y z
N SER A 1 8.97 22.07 11.90
CA SER A 1 10.03 22.96 12.42
C SER A 1 10.95 22.13 13.29
N GLN A 2 12.12 22.63 13.69
CA GLN A 2 12.99 21.91 14.63
C GLN A 2 12.31 21.64 15.99
N GLU A 3 11.28 22.42 16.34
CA GLU A 3 10.49 22.28 17.58
C GLU A 3 9.41 21.20 17.51
N HIS A 4 9.06 20.71 16.32
CA HIS A 4 8.02 19.70 16.11
C HIS A 4 8.54 18.58 15.21
N PRO A 5 9.30 17.61 15.77
CA PRO A 5 9.80 16.48 15.00
C PRO A 5 8.64 15.67 14.43
N ARG A 6 8.74 15.28 13.16
CA ARG A 6 7.76 14.39 12.51
C ARG A 6 8.04 12.91 12.75
N VAL A 7 9.29 12.59 13.09
CA VAL A 7 9.78 11.24 13.35
C VAL A 7 10.75 11.33 14.52
N VAL A 8 10.60 10.43 15.50
CA VAL A 8 11.54 10.25 16.61
C VAL A 8 12.02 8.81 16.57
N GLU A 9 13.34 8.62 16.61
CA GLU A 9 13.96 7.29 16.63
C GLU A 9 14.62 7.07 18.00
N LEU A 10 14.23 5.98 18.67
CA LEU A 10 14.82 5.54 19.94
C LEU A 10 15.56 4.22 19.70
N THR A 11 16.86 4.20 19.98
CA THR A 11 17.69 2.98 19.92
C THR A 11 18.16 2.62 21.32
N LEU A 12 17.90 1.39 21.75
CA LEU A 12 18.33 0.88 23.06
C LEU A 12 19.68 0.16 22.91
N ALA A 13 20.73 0.73 23.50
CA ALA A 13 22.08 0.16 23.50
C ALA A 13 22.77 0.37 24.88
N PRO A 14 23.16 -0.71 25.61
CA PRO A 14 22.97 -2.11 25.27
C PRO A 14 21.47 -2.48 25.24
N GLY A 15 21.14 -3.55 24.52
CA GLY A 15 19.76 -4.05 24.49
C GLY A 15 19.27 -4.40 25.90
N PRO A 16 17.96 -4.30 26.16
CA PRO A 16 17.41 -4.64 27.47
C PRO A 16 17.72 -6.10 27.84
N PRO A 17 17.88 -6.43 29.14
CA PRO A 17 18.07 -7.79 29.63
C PRO A 17 17.02 -8.78 29.10
N ARG A 18 17.35 -10.07 29.01
CA ARG A 18 16.47 -11.11 28.43
C ARG A 18 15.18 -11.37 29.22
N GLU A 19 15.08 -10.83 30.43
CA GLU A 19 13.87 -10.85 31.27
C GLU A 19 12.80 -9.84 30.82
N TYR A 20 13.15 -8.91 29.93
CA TYR A 20 12.20 -7.96 29.35
C TYR A 20 11.35 -8.61 28.24
N LEU A 21 10.20 -7.99 27.99
CA LEU A 21 9.27 -8.38 26.92
C LEU A 21 9.97 -8.48 25.56
N SER A 22 9.63 -9.52 24.79
CA SER A 22 10.13 -9.66 23.42
C SER A 22 9.53 -8.55 22.52
N LEU A 23 10.08 -8.34 21.32
CA LEU A 23 9.49 -7.39 20.36
C LEU A 23 8.03 -7.73 20.01
N SER A 24 7.69 -9.03 19.98
CA SER A 24 6.30 -9.47 19.75
C SER A 24 5.40 -9.08 20.91
N ASP A 25 5.90 -9.16 22.13
CA ASP A 25 5.13 -8.83 23.34
C ASP A 25 5.01 -7.32 23.51
N LEU A 26 6.08 -6.56 23.25
CA LEU A 26 6.06 -5.09 23.25
C LEU A 26 5.04 -4.54 22.27
N ARG A 27 4.94 -5.11 21.07
CA ARG A 27 3.95 -4.70 20.06
C ARG A 27 2.50 -4.89 20.52
N LYS A 28 2.25 -5.87 21.40
CA LYS A 28 0.92 -6.17 21.94
C LYS A 28 0.67 -5.50 23.29
N HIS A 29 1.67 -4.82 23.84
CA HIS A 29 1.60 -4.27 25.18
C HIS A 29 0.66 -3.06 25.21
N GLU A 30 -0.25 -3.04 26.17
CA GLU A 30 -1.29 -2.00 26.27
C GLU A 30 -0.71 -0.58 26.34
N THR A 31 0.44 -0.40 27.01
CA THR A 31 1.11 0.90 27.09
C THR A 31 1.49 1.47 25.72
N ILE A 32 1.93 0.63 24.78
CA ILE A 32 2.27 1.09 23.42
C ILE A 32 1.00 1.50 22.69
N TYR A 33 -0.05 0.68 22.76
CA TYR A 33 -1.35 0.99 22.15
C TYR A 33 -1.96 2.30 22.70
N ARG A 34 -1.94 2.48 24.02
CA ARG A 34 -2.42 3.71 24.66
C ARG A 34 -1.61 4.92 24.19
N PHE A 35 -0.28 4.79 24.12
CA PHE A 35 0.60 5.86 23.65
C PHE A 35 0.29 6.26 22.20
N GLU A 36 0.17 5.30 21.27
CA GLU A 36 -0.22 5.57 19.88
C GLU A 36 -1.52 6.36 19.78
N ARG A 37 -2.54 5.97 20.57
CA ARG A 37 -3.88 6.57 20.55
C ARG A 37 -3.94 7.94 21.20
N GLU A 38 -3.33 8.10 22.38
CA GLU A 38 -3.34 9.34 23.15
C GLU A 38 -2.55 10.44 22.44
N TRP A 39 -1.41 10.08 21.84
CA TRP A 39 -0.51 11.03 21.18
C TRP A 39 -0.76 11.14 19.67
N ASN A 40 -1.65 10.31 19.11
CA ASN A 40 -1.96 10.23 17.69
C ASN A 40 -0.69 10.05 16.82
N VAL A 41 0.07 9.01 17.15
CA VAL A 41 1.32 8.61 16.48
C VAL A 41 1.31 7.14 16.13
N ASP A 42 2.08 6.76 15.10
CA ASP A 42 2.35 5.37 14.76
C ASP A 42 3.69 4.91 15.37
N VAL A 43 3.72 3.75 16.04
CA VAL A 43 4.95 3.18 16.63
C VAL A 43 5.42 1.96 15.83
N ALA A 44 6.57 2.11 15.18
CA ALA A 44 7.24 1.01 14.47
C ALA A 44 8.37 0.40 15.32
N LEU A 45 8.19 -0.84 15.79
CA LEU A 45 9.22 -1.58 16.53
C LEU A 45 10.01 -2.50 15.59
N GLN A 46 11.32 -2.33 15.52
CA GLN A 46 12.20 -3.10 14.65
C GLN A 46 13.51 -3.45 15.35
N ARG A 47 14.10 -4.61 14.99
CA ARG A 47 15.47 -4.92 15.40
C ARG A 47 16.45 -3.98 14.67
N ASP A 48 17.44 -3.47 15.39
CA ASP A 48 18.49 -2.64 14.77
C ASP A 48 19.53 -3.54 14.09
N LEU A 49 19.18 -4.00 12.88
CA LEU A 49 20.04 -4.78 11.99
C LEU A 49 20.55 -3.88 10.87
N VAL A 50 21.73 -4.19 10.31
CA VAL A 50 22.30 -3.47 9.15
C VAL A 50 21.29 -3.36 7.99
N TRP A 51 20.50 -4.42 7.76
CA TRP A 51 19.48 -4.48 6.72
C TRP A 51 18.32 -3.48 6.92
N ARG A 52 18.02 -3.09 8.17
CA ARG A 52 17.01 -2.07 8.47
C ARG A 52 17.45 -0.71 7.94
N ARG A 53 18.73 -0.37 8.13
CA ARG A 53 19.31 0.93 7.74
C ARG A 53 19.65 0.99 6.25
N HIS A 54 19.84 -0.17 5.62
CA HIS A 54 20.23 -0.28 4.21
C HIS A 54 19.37 -1.29 3.44
N PRO A 55 18.06 -1.02 3.27
CA PRO A 55 17.22 -1.87 2.43
C PRO A 55 17.77 -1.88 1.00
N ARG A 56 17.72 -3.03 0.33
CA ARG A 56 18.21 -3.19 -1.06
C ARG A 56 17.09 -3.26 -2.08
N LEU A 57 15.89 -3.65 -1.64
CA LEU A 57 14.67 -3.75 -2.43
C LEU A 57 13.49 -3.30 -1.58
N VAL A 58 12.61 -2.47 -2.15
CA VAL A 58 11.29 -2.16 -1.61
C VAL A 58 10.25 -2.53 -2.66
N VAL A 59 9.28 -3.34 -2.26
CA VAL A 59 8.16 -3.76 -3.11
C VAL A 59 6.90 -3.07 -2.61
N PHE A 60 6.17 -2.44 -3.52
CA PHE A 60 4.92 -1.76 -3.25
C PHE A 60 3.76 -2.53 -3.83
N ASP A 61 2.63 -2.54 -3.13
CA ASP A 61 1.35 -2.76 -3.77
C ASP A 61 0.95 -1.52 -4.60
N MET A 62 -0.02 -1.65 -5.49
CA MET A 62 -0.51 -0.55 -6.33
C MET A 62 -1.75 0.11 -5.73
N ASP A 63 -2.87 -0.62 -5.71
CA ASP A 63 -4.18 -0.11 -5.31
C ASP A 63 -4.18 0.25 -3.82
N ARG A 64 -4.76 1.40 -3.49
CA ARG A 64 -4.75 1.98 -2.13
C ARG A 64 -3.36 2.08 -1.45
N THR A 65 -2.28 2.01 -2.23
CA THR A 65 -0.89 2.09 -1.76
C THR A 65 -0.13 3.14 -2.55
N LEU A 66 0.22 2.88 -3.81
CA LEU A 66 0.86 3.86 -4.68
C LEU A 66 -0.13 4.87 -5.27
N ILE A 67 -1.38 4.45 -5.44
CA ILE A 67 -2.52 5.29 -5.82
C ILE A 67 -3.58 5.23 -4.74
N THR A 68 -4.40 6.28 -4.63
CA THR A 68 -5.46 6.34 -3.61
C THR A 68 -6.70 5.54 -3.98
N GLN A 69 -6.84 5.17 -5.25
CA GLN A 69 -8.01 4.50 -5.79
C GLN A 69 -7.84 2.97 -5.78
N GLU A 70 -8.97 2.31 -5.99
CA GLU A 70 -9.07 0.90 -6.35
C GLU A 70 -9.45 0.82 -7.84
N VAL A 71 -8.54 0.35 -8.69
CA VAL A 71 -8.74 0.41 -10.16
C VAL A 71 -9.97 -0.36 -10.62
N ILE A 72 -10.27 -1.50 -10.00
CA ILE A 72 -11.44 -2.31 -10.39
C ILE A 72 -12.76 -1.61 -10.06
N GLU A 73 -12.80 -0.76 -9.02
CA GLU A 73 -13.96 0.07 -8.72
C GLU A 73 -14.10 1.23 -9.71
N LEU A 74 -12.99 1.84 -10.15
CA LEU A 74 -13.02 2.87 -11.21
C LEU A 74 -13.51 2.31 -12.54
N LEU A 75 -13.12 1.08 -12.88
CA LEU A 75 -13.67 0.35 -14.03
C LEU A 75 -15.18 0.21 -13.92
N ALA A 76 -15.69 -0.18 -12.75
CA ALA A 76 -17.12 -0.36 -12.54
C ALA A 76 -17.92 0.95 -12.66
N ASP A 77 -17.33 2.09 -12.28
CA ASP A 77 -17.96 3.41 -12.42
C ASP A 77 -18.14 3.86 -13.86
N SER A 78 -17.26 3.40 -14.76
CA SER A 78 -17.36 3.73 -16.18
C SER A 78 -18.46 2.97 -16.92
N VAL A 79 -19.03 1.94 -16.29
CA VAL A 79 -20.05 1.09 -16.89
C VAL A 79 -21.43 1.55 -16.42
N THR A 80 -22.27 1.91 -17.38
CA THR A 80 -23.62 2.44 -17.10
C THR A 80 -24.68 1.35 -16.90
N SER A 81 -24.40 0.10 -17.29
CA SER A 81 -25.32 -1.02 -17.18
C SER A 81 -24.61 -2.30 -16.73
N PRO A 82 -25.11 -3.01 -15.71
CA PRO A 82 -26.31 -2.72 -14.92
C PRO A 82 -26.10 -1.57 -13.91
N PRO A 83 -27.16 -0.90 -13.43
CA PRO A 83 -27.05 0.16 -12.43
C PRO A 83 -26.41 -0.34 -11.14
N ASN A 84 -25.73 0.56 -10.42
CA ASN A 84 -25.04 0.29 -9.15
C ASN A 84 -23.90 -0.75 -9.25
N LEU A 85 -23.27 -0.90 -10.42
CA LEU A 85 -22.17 -1.84 -10.62
C LEU A 85 -20.99 -1.57 -9.66
N ARG A 86 -20.62 -0.29 -9.48
CA ARG A 86 -19.57 0.12 -8.53
C ARG A 86 -19.83 -0.38 -7.12
N ALA A 87 -21.05 -0.20 -6.61
CA ALA A 87 -21.41 -0.64 -5.27
C ALA A 87 -21.31 -2.17 -5.12
N ARG A 88 -21.67 -2.93 -6.18
CA ARG A 88 -21.53 -4.40 -6.18
C ARG A 88 -20.06 -4.82 -6.15
N VAL A 89 -19.21 -4.19 -6.96
CA VAL A 89 -17.77 -4.45 -7.00
C VAL A 89 -17.11 -4.08 -5.68
N ALA A 90 -17.40 -2.90 -5.13
CA ALA A 90 -16.86 -2.43 -3.86
C ALA A 90 -17.18 -3.39 -2.70
N ARG A 91 -18.42 -3.91 -2.64
CA ARG A 91 -18.81 -4.91 -1.63
C ARG A 91 -18.00 -6.21 -1.75
N ILE A 92 -17.72 -6.68 -2.96
CA ILE A 92 -16.89 -7.88 -3.17
C ILE A 92 -15.43 -7.58 -2.78
N THR A 93 -14.92 -6.39 -3.12
CA THR A 93 -13.57 -5.94 -2.74
C THR A 93 -13.41 -5.90 -1.22
N GLU A 94 -14.37 -5.30 -0.50
CA GLU A 94 -14.33 -5.19 0.96
C GLU A 94 -14.29 -6.57 1.63
N ARG A 95 -15.17 -7.49 1.20
CA ARG A 95 -15.19 -8.87 1.71
C ARG A 95 -13.87 -9.60 1.48
N ALA A 96 -13.25 -9.40 0.32
CA ALA A 96 -11.95 -9.99 0.02
C ALA A 96 -10.83 -9.40 0.89
N MET A 97 -10.82 -8.08 1.11
CA MET A 97 -9.85 -7.42 2.00
C MET A 97 -10.02 -7.82 3.47
N GLN A 98 -11.23 -8.18 3.90
CA GLN A 98 -11.50 -8.75 5.23
C GLN A 98 -11.14 -10.24 5.34
N GLY A 99 -10.71 -10.88 4.25
CA GLY A 99 -10.35 -12.30 4.22
C GLY A 99 -11.55 -13.24 4.16
N GLU A 100 -12.76 -12.76 3.87
CA GLU A 100 -13.96 -13.61 3.72
C GLU A 100 -13.99 -14.34 2.37
N LEU A 101 -13.26 -13.84 1.38
CA LEU A 101 -13.19 -14.40 0.03
C LEU A 101 -11.73 -14.60 -0.36
N GLU A 102 -11.43 -15.78 -0.89
CA GLU A 102 -10.15 -16.05 -1.55
C GLU A 102 -9.93 -15.06 -2.70
N PHE A 103 -8.69 -14.57 -2.82
CA PHE A 103 -8.34 -13.53 -3.78
C PHE A 103 -8.78 -13.86 -5.21
N ASP A 104 -8.45 -15.06 -5.69
CA ASP A 104 -8.77 -15.53 -7.05
C ASP A 104 -10.29 -15.56 -7.30
N ALA A 105 -11.07 -16.01 -6.32
CA ALA A 105 -12.52 -16.08 -6.43
C ALA A 105 -13.13 -14.67 -6.51
N SER A 106 -12.71 -13.79 -5.59
CA SER A 106 -13.13 -12.38 -5.59
C SER A 106 -12.75 -11.66 -6.88
N PHE A 107 -11.53 -11.89 -7.39
CA PHE A 107 -11.06 -11.26 -8.62
C PHE A 107 -11.88 -11.70 -9.83
N ARG A 108 -12.15 -13.01 -9.98
CA ARG A 108 -13.02 -13.53 -11.05
C ARG A 108 -14.44 -13.00 -10.97
N GLU A 109 -15.01 -12.93 -9.78
CA GLU A 109 -16.36 -12.39 -9.57
C GLU A 109 -16.46 -10.92 -10.00
N ARG A 110 -15.49 -10.10 -9.59
CA ARG A 110 -15.43 -8.68 -9.98
C ARG A 110 -15.20 -8.51 -11.48
N LEU A 111 -14.32 -9.31 -12.09
CA LEU A 111 -14.09 -9.25 -13.54
C LEU A 111 -15.31 -9.66 -14.36
N ALA A 112 -16.09 -10.65 -13.90
CA ALA A 112 -17.31 -11.06 -14.59
C ALA A 112 -18.33 -9.92 -14.68
N LEU A 113 -18.36 -9.04 -13.68
CA LEU A 113 -19.20 -7.84 -13.65
C LEU A 113 -18.75 -6.77 -14.66
N LEU A 114 -17.49 -6.80 -15.09
CA LEU A 114 -16.88 -5.82 -16.01
C LEU A 114 -16.85 -6.31 -17.47
N LYS A 115 -17.60 -7.38 -17.79
CA LYS A 115 -17.63 -7.94 -19.14
C LYS A 115 -18.15 -6.89 -20.15
N GLY A 116 -17.34 -6.62 -21.17
CA GLY A 116 -17.68 -5.67 -22.24
C GLY A 116 -17.02 -4.30 -22.12
N VAL A 117 -16.27 -4.04 -21.04
CA VAL A 117 -15.43 -2.82 -20.94
C VAL A 117 -14.34 -2.86 -22.03
N ARG A 118 -14.20 -1.75 -22.77
CA ARG A 118 -13.19 -1.62 -23.83
C ARG A 118 -11.79 -1.46 -23.23
N ALA A 119 -10.79 -2.11 -23.84
CA ALA A 119 -9.40 -2.02 -23.39
C ALA A 119 -8.81 -0.60 -23.44
N SER A 120 -9.35 0.28 -24.31
CA SER A 120 -8.94 1.69 -24.39
C SER A 120 -9.14 2.45 -23.07
N PHE A 121 -9.98 1.92 -22.17
CA PHE A 121 -10.29 2.54 -20.90
C PHE A 121 -9.08 2.70 -19.96
N PHE A 122 -8.06 1.83 -20.07
CA PHE A 122 -6.85 1.99 -19.27
C PHE A 122 -6.11 3.30 -19.58
N GLU A 123 -6.25 3.84 -20.79
CA GLU A 123 -5.67 5.14 -21.13
C GLU A 123 -6.46 6.28 -20.49
N GLU A 124 -7.80 6.17 -20.50
CA GLU A 124 -8.72 7.14 -19.90
C GLU A 124 -8.49 7.26 -18.38
N LEU A 125 -8.26 6.12 -17.71
CA LEU A 125 -7.97 6.05 -16.28
C LEU A 125 -6.70 6.78 -15.85
N ARG A 126 -5.68 6.86 -16.71
CA ARG A 126 -4.40 7.51 -16.34
C ARG A 126 -4.60 8.93 -15.83
N SER A 127 -5.60 9.64 -16.38
CA SER A 127 -5.93 11.01 -16.00
C SER A 127 -6.70 11.14 -14.68
N THR A 128 -7.33 10.06 -14.21
CA THR A 128 -8.15 10.04 -12.99
C THR A 128 -7.42 9.47 -11.78
N LEU A 129 -6.29 8.78 -12.00
CA LEU A 129 -5.47 8.22 -10.92
C LEU A 129 -4.74 9.31 -10.15
N THR A 130 -4.83 9.22 -8.82
CA THR A 130 -4.12 10.11 -7.91
C THR A 130 -3.05 9.32 -7.17
N VAL A 131 -1.78 9.70 -7.39
CA VAL A 131 -0.65 9.13 -6.65
C VAL A 131 -0.78 9.47 -5.17
N THR A 132 -0.60 8.47 -4.31
CA THR A 132 -0.65 8.63 -2.86
C THR A 132 0.36 9.69 -2.41
N LYS A 133 -0.09 10.59 -1.53
CA LYS A 133 0.73 11.69 -1.02
C LYS A 133 2.04 11.15 -0.44
N GLY A 134 3.16 11.64 -0.97
CA GLY A 134 4.51 11.26 -0.53
C GLY A 134 5.09 10.01 -1.22
N ALA A 135 4.30 9.23 -1.99
CA ALA A 135 4.81 8.03 -2.68
C ALA A 135 5.89 8.38 -3.72
N ALA A 136 5.65 9.41 -4.54
CA ALA A 136 6.64 9.88 -5.52
C ALA A 136 7.94 10.36 -4.85
N ASP A 137 7.83 11.07 -3.72
CA ASP A 137 8.99 11.56 -2.96
C ASP A 137 9.77 10.40 -2.31
N LEU A 138 9.06 9.42 -1.75
CA LEU A 138 9.63 8.20 -1.20
C LEU A 138 10.40 7.41 -2.27
N ILE A 139 9.80 7.16 -3.43
CA ILE A 139 10.45 6.45 -4.53
C ILE A 139 11.69 7.21 -5.03
N ARG A 140 11.62 8.54 -5.11
CA ARG A 140 12.77 9.38 -5.45
C ARG A 140 13.88 9.27 -4.40
N ALA A 141 13.55 9.25 -3.12
CA ALA A 141 14.51 9.08 -2.03
C ALA A 141 15.16 7.68 -2.05
N LEU A 142 14.36 6.62 -2.19
CA LEU A 142 14.85 5.24 -2.30
C LEU A 142 15.82 5.07 -3.47
N ARG A 143 15.51 5.64 -4.63
CA ARG A 143 16.38 5.63 -5.80
C ARG A 143 17.71 6.34 -5.55
N ARG A 144 17.69 7.50 -4.87
CA ARG A 144 18.92 8.23 -4.48
C ARG A 144 19.78 7.42 -3.52
N LEU A 145 19.17 6.59 -2.69
CA LEU A 145 19.84 5.67 -1.77
C LEU A 145 20.31 4.37 -2.46
N GLY A 146 20.10 4.22 -3.78
CA GLY A 146 20.49 3.02 -4.53
C GLY A 146 19.59 1.81 -4.27
N VAL A 147 18.44 2.00 -3.63
CA VAL A 147 17.47 0.95 -3.35
C VAL A 147 16.68 0.64 -4.61
N LYS A 148 16.56 -0.65 -4.96
CA LYS A 148 15.69 -1.08 -6.05
C LYS A 148 14.23 -1.01 -5.62
N THR A 149 13.35 -0.63 -6.53
CA THR A 149 11.91 -0.59 -6.27
C THR A 149 11.15 -1.48 -7.23
N ALA A 150 10.12 -2.16 -6.73
CA ALA A 150 9.20 -2.93 -7.54
C ALA A 150 7.76 -2.58 -7.16
N VAL A 151 6.83 -2.72 -8.10
CA VAL A 151 5.40 -2.77 -7.83
C VAL A 151 4.91 -4.17 -8.13
N VAL A 152 4.07 -4.72 -7.24
CA VAL A 152 3.38 -6.00 -7.45
C VAL A 152 1.90 -5.70 -7.25
N SER A 153 1.10 -5.96 -8.27
CA SER A 153 -0.34 -5.70 -8.23
C SER A 153 -1.10 -6.93 -8.71
N GLY A 154 -2.23 -7.22 -8.05
CA GLY A 154 -3.23 -8.15 -8.55
C GLY A 154 -4.13 -7.56 -9.65
N GLY A 155 -3.88 -6.30 -10.04
CA GLY A 155 -4.68 -5.55 -10.99
C GLY A 155 -4.27 -5.78 -12.45
N PHE A 156 -4.16 -4.69 -13.20
CA PHE A 156 -4.03 -4.75 -14.67
C PHE A 156 -2.64 -4.28 -15.12
N GLN A 157 -1.87 -5.21 -15.71
CA GLN A 157 -0.48 -5.00 -16.11
C GLN A 157 -0.23 -3.71 -16.94
N PRO A 158 -1.05 -3.32 -17.95
CA PRO A 158 -0.80 -2.10 -18.70
C PRO A 158 -0.79 -0.83 -17.83
N LEU A 159 -1.63 -0.80 -16.79
CA LEU A 159 -1.74 0.33 -15.88
C LEU A 159 -0.62 0.30 -14.84
N THR A 160 -0.30 -0.88 -14.32
CA THR A 160 0.83 -1.09 -13.40
C THR A 160 2.15 -0.68 -14.05
N GLN A 161 2.39 -1.07 -15.31
CA GLN A 161 3.58 -0.69 -16.06
C GLN A 161 3.65 0.82 -16.28
N TRP A 162 2.55 1.43 -16.71
CA TRP A 162 2.49 2.88 -16.88
C TRP A 162 2.80 3.63 -15.58
N LEU A 163 2.24 3.19 -14.45
CA LEU A 163 2.48 3.82 -13.16
C LEU A 163 3.94 3.64 -12.71
N ALA A 164 4.50 2.45 -12.93
CA ALA A 164 5.90 2.17 -12.64
C ALA A 164 6.83 3.10 -13.43
N ASP A 165 6.59 3.28 -14.73
CA ASP A 165 7.36 4.18 -15.58
C ASP A 165 7.20 5.65 -15.12
N HIS A 166 5.95 6.06 -14.81
CA HIS A 166 5.63 7.40 -14.34
C HIS A 166 6.34 7.76 -13.02
N LEU A 167 6.46 6.81 -12.09
CA LEU A 167 7.13 7.00 -10.81
C LEU A 167 8.64 6.67 -10.85
N GLY A 168 9.10 6.01 -11.92
CA GLY A 168 10.46 5.51 -12.08
C GLY A 168 10.79 4.35 -11.14
N ILE A 169 9.86 3.39 -11.03
CA ILE A 169 10.03 2.11 -10.35
C ILE A 169 10.80 1.14 -11.26
N ASN A 170 11.65 0.26 -10.71
CA ASN A 170 12.52 -0.59 -11.52
C ASN A 170 11.81 -1.82 -12.11
N TYR A 171 10.80 -2.36 -11.44
CA TYR A 171 10.12 -3.59 -11.82
C TYR A 171 8.60 -3.45 -11.62
N ALA A 172 7.83 -4.07 -12.50
CA ALA A 172 6.36 -4.13 -12.50
C ALA A 172 5.90 -5.50 -12.98
#